data_AF-A0A9R0SBB6-F1
#
_entry.id   AF-A0A9R0SBB6-F1
#
_cell.length_a   1.000
_cell.length_b   1.000
_cell.length_c   1.000
_cell.angle_alpha   90.00
_cell.angle_beta   90.00
_cell.angle_gamma   90.00
#
_symmetry.space_group_name_H-M   'P 1'
#
loop_
_entity.id
_entity.type
_entity.pdbx_description
1 polymer ?
#
loop_
_entity_poly.entity_id
_entity_poly.type
_entity_poly.pdbx_seq_one_letter_code
_entity_poly.pdbx_strand_id
1 'polypeptide(L)'
;MHTGSRAALQRSLTYILDGDNLRHGLNRDLCFKAKDLAKNIRRVGEVAKLFADAGLICIASLISPYRSERSACRKLLNNSTFIEVFLNVPLEVCEARDPKGLYKLTRARKIKGFTGIDDPYEPPSDCEIVIQCKASDCATPKSMADQVVSYLKANGFLQD
;
A
#
# COMPACT_ATOMS: atom_id res chain seq x y z
N MET A 1 -33.22 -10.57 -3.09
CA MET A 1 -33.44 -9.88 -1.80
C MET A 1 -32.26 -10.16 -0.87
N HIS A 2 -31.23 -9.32 -0.93
CA HIS A 2 -30.22 -9.14 0.13
C HIS A 2 -29.60 -7.75 -0.10
N THR A 3 -30.46 -6.73 -0.02
CA THR A 3 -30.02 -5.34 0.18
C THR A 3 -29.59 -5.24 1.63
N GLY A 4 -28.35 -5.66 1.89
CA GLY A 4 -27.69 -5.38 3.16
C GLY A 4 -27.57 -3.87 3.28
N SER A 5 -28.48 -3.28 4.05
CA SER A 5 -28.41 -1.89 4.47
C SER A 5 -27.07 -1.70 5.17
N ARG A 6 -26.11 -1.07 4.48
CA ARG A 6 -24.92 -0.51 5.12
C ARG A 6 -25.43 0.59 6.05
N ALA A 7 -25.62 0.24 7.32
CA ALA A 7 -25.79 1.22 8.37
C ALA A 7 -24.51 2.06 8.39
N ALA A 8 -24.58 3.24 7.79
CA ALA A 8 -23.49 4.20 7.73
C ALA A 8 -23.24 4.72 9.15
N LEU A 9 -22.18 4.21 9.79
CA LEU A 9 -21.67 4.78 11.02
C LEU A 9 -20.95 6.08 10.69
N GLN A 10 -21.38 7.17 11.32
CA GLN A 10 -20.87 8.54 11.18
C GLN A 10 -19.38 8.71 11.60
N ARG A 11 -18.70 7.62 11.98
CA ARG A 11 -17.25 7.55 12.20
C ARG A 11 -16.72 6.30 11.52
N SER A 12 -15.90 6.48 10.48
CA SER A 12 -15.15 5.38 9.88
C SER A 12 -13.98 5.00 10.79
N LEU A 13 -14.02 3.80 11.36
CA LEU A 13 -12.88 3.26 12.10
C LEU A 13 -11.79 2.87 11.09
N THR A 14 -10.57 3.31 11.33
CA THR A 14 -9.44 3.07 10.45
C THR A 14 -8.30 2.37 11.18
N TYR A 15 -7.53 1.57 10.46
CA TYR A 15 -6.31 0.97 11.00
C TYR A 15 -5.22 0.92 9.94
N ILE A 16 -3.98 1.20 10.34
CA ILE A 16 -2.82 1.24 9.44
C ILE A 16 -1.98 -0.02 9.65
N LEU A 17 -1.86 -0.82 8.58
CA LEU A 17 -0.92 -1.93 8.47
C LEU A 17 0.37 -1.43 7.82
N ASP A 18 1.25 -0.88 8.66
CA ASP A 18 2.53 -0.35 8.23
C ASP A 18 3.61 -1.43 8.12
N GLY A 19 4.36 -1.40 7.01
CA GLY A 19 5.38 -2.39 6.70
C GLY A 19 6.50 -2.50 7.73
N ASP A 20 6.88 -1.42 8.40
CA ASP A 20 7.92 -1.48 9.45
C ASP A 20 7.33 -2.07 10.73
N ASN A 21 6.16 -1.61 11.15
CA ASN A 21 5.50 -2.10 12.36
C ASN A 21 5.20 -3.59 12.29
N LEU A 22 4.76 -4.08 11.13
CA LEU A 22 4.49 -5.50 10.92
C LEU A 22 5.75 -6.36 11.04
N ARG A 23 6.93 -5.82 10.70
CA ARG A 23 8.21 -6.53 10.80
C ARG A 23 8.72 -6.65 12.24
N HIS A 24 8.15 -5.91 13.20
CA HIS A 24 8.43 -6.14 14.63
C HIS A 24 7.64 -7.33 15.20
N GLY A 25 6.51 -7.68 14.58
CA GLY A 25 5.58 -8.72 15.05
C GLY A 25 5.26 -9.76 13.99
N LEU A 26 4.12 -9.57 13.31
CA LEU A 26 3.52 -10.54 12.38
C LEU A 26 4.49 -11.08 11.31
N ASN A 27 5.41 -10.23 10.83
CA ASN A 27 6.32 -10.51 9.72
C ASN A 27 7.80 -10.47 10.14
N ARG A 28 8.10 -10.63 11.44
CA ARG A 28 9.48 -10.57 11.97
C ARG A 28 10.42 -11.65 11.43
N ASP A 29 9.87 -12.77 10.98
CA ASP A 29 10.59 -13.91 10.40
C ASP A 29 10.91 -13.74 8.91
N LEU A 30 10.36 -12.71 8.25
CA LEU A 30 10.50 -12.50 6.81
C LEU A 30 11.69 -11.58 6.50
N CYS A 31 12.58 -12.02 5.60
CA CYS A 31 13.65 -11.18 5.06
C CYS A 31 13.14 -10.29 3.90
N PHE A 32 14.07 -9.75 3.11
CA PHE A 32 13.80 -8.91 1.93
C PHE A 32 14.01 -9.65 0.60
N LYS A 33 13.94 -10.98 0.62
CA LYS A 33 14.03 -11.79 -0.61
C LYS A 33 12.66 -11.82 -1.30
N ALA A 34 12.61 -11.97 -2.62
CA ALA A 34 11.38 -12.02 -3.41
C ALA A 34 10.28 -12.94 -2.81
N LYS A 35 10.64 -14.17 -2.41
CA LYS A 35 9.70 -15.12 -1.78
C LYS A 35 9.15 -14.62 -0.43
N ASP A 36 9.95 -13.88 0.33
CA ASP A 36 9.55 -13.33 1.62
C ASP A 36 8.72 -12.05 1.45
N LEU A 37 9.01 -11.25 0.41
CA LEU A 37 8.17 -10.13 0.01
C LEU A 37 6.76 -10.61 -0.40
N ALA A 38 6.68 -11.69 -1.18
CA ALA A 38 5.41 -12.30 -1.55
C ALA A 38 4.62 -12.78 -0.32
N LYS A 39 5.28 -13.46 0.62
CA LYS A 39 4.65 -13.88 1.89
C LYS A 39 4.22 -12.70 2.75
N ASN A 40 5.00 -11.62 2.79
CA ASN A 40 4.68 -10.40 3.52
C ASN A 40 3.38 -9.80 3.00
N ILE A 41 3.26 -9.61 1.68
CA ILE A 41 2.04 -9.09 1.05
C ILE A 41 0.86 -10.04 1.28
N ARG A 42 1.03 -11.36 1.13
CA ARG A 42 -0.03 -12.33 1.41
C ARG A 42 -0.54 -12.25 2.85
N ARG A 43 0.36 -12.22 3.85
CA ARG A 43 -0.03 -12.13 5.28
C ARG A 43 -0.80 -10.84 5.56
N VAL A 44 -0.37 -9.72 4.98
CA VAL A 44 -1.08 -8.44 5.16
C VAL A 44 -2.42 -8.47 4.44
N GLY A 45 -2.52 -9.05 3.25
CA GLY A 45 -3.80 -9.22 2.54
C GLY A 45 -4.85 -9.95 3.37
N GLU A 46 -4.47 -11.04 4.05
CA GLU A 46 -5.38 -11.78 4.95
C GLU A 46 -5.80 -10.94 6.17
N VAL A 47 -4.87 -10.22 6.78
CA VAL A 47 -5.20 -9.35 7.94
C VAL A 47 -6.07 -8.17 7.51
N ALA A 48 -5.78 -7.55 6.37
CA ALA A 48 -6.57 -6.47 5.80
C ALA A 48 -8.00 -6.93 5.50
N LYS A 49 -8.17 -8.15 5.01
CA LYS A 49 -9.48 -8.78 4.83
C LYS A 49 -10.23 -8.89 6.15
N LEU A 50 -9.60 -9.39 7.22
CA LEU A 50 -10.25 -9.47 8.54
C LEU A 50 -10.69 -8.09 9.06
N PHE A 51 -9.87 -7.05 8.87
CA PHE A 51 -10.25 -5.68 9.23
C PHE A 51 -11.42 -5.15 8.39
N ALA A 52 -11.41 -5.40 7.09
CA ALA A 52 -12.49 -5.00 6.19
C ALA A 52 -13.80 -5.74 6.54
N ASP A 53 -13.73 -7.04 6.83
CA ASP A 53 -14.87 -7.85 7.26
C ASP A 53 -15.44 -7.37 8.61
N ALA A 54 -14.59 -6.82 9.48
CA ALA A 54 -14.98 -6.17 10.74
C ALA A 54 -15.53 -4.73 10.56
N GLY A 55 -15.59 -4.22 9.33
CA GLY A 55 -16.14 -2.90 9.02
C GLY A 55 -15.15 -1.73 9.14
N LEU A 56 -13.84 -2.01 9.23
CA LEU A 56 -12.81 -0.96 9.26
C LEU A 56 -12.31 -0.62 7.85
N ILE A 57 -11.86 0.62 7.67
CA ILE A 57 -11.02 1.00 6.55
C ILE A 57 -9.57 0.66 6.91
N CYS A 58 -9.05 -0.40 6.30
CA CYS A 58 -7.67 -0.83 6.49
C CYS A 58 -6.75 -0.17 5.45
N ILE A 59 -5.70 0.49 5.91
CA ILE A 59 -4.69 1.14 5.05
C ILE A 59 -3.40 0.34 5.16
N ALA A 60 -2.98 -0.31 4.08
CA ALA A 60 -1.72 -1.06 4.04
C ALA A 60 -0.62 -0.25 3.35
N SER A 61 0.36 0.28 4.11
CA SER A 61 1.51 1.04 3.60
C SER A 61 2.72 0.12 3.42
N LEU A 62 2.77 -0.56 2.27
CA LEU A 62 3.78 -1.57 1.96
C LEU A 62 4.42 -1.33 0.60
N ILE A 63 5.72 -1.61 0.48
CA ILE A 63 6.34 -1.86 -0.82
C ILE A 63 5.80 -3.21 -1.31
N SER A 64 4.96 -3.16 -2.34
CA SER A 64 4.33 -4.32 -2.98
C SER A 64 4.78 -4.38 -4.45
N PRO A 65 6.00 -4.86 -4.74
CA PRO A 65 6.64 -4.64 -6.04
C PRO A 65 6.00 -5.42 -7.19
N TYR A 66 5.46 -6.61 -6.91
CA TYR A 66 4.99 -7.54 -7.92
C TYR A 66 3.48 -7.43 -8.13
N ARG A 67 3.03 -7.37 -9.39
CA ARG A 67 1.62 -7.27 -9.78
C ARG A 67 0.83 -8.50 -9.36
N SER A 68 1.44 -9.68 -9.39
CA SER A 68 0.80 -10.95 -9.02
C SER A 68 0.29 -10.95 -7.59
N GLU A 69 1.08 -10.41 -6.66
CA GLU A 69 0.79 -10.35 -5.23
C GLU A 69 -0.31 -9.33 -4.94
N ARG A 70 -0.27 -8.16 -5.60
CA ARG A 70 -1.33 -7.16 -5.49
C ARG A 70 -2.65 -7.69 -6.07
N SER A 71 -2.57 -8.39 -7.20
CA SER A 71 -3.71 -9.08 -7.83
C SER A 71 -4.28 -10.19 -6.94
N ALA A 72 -3.43 -10.93 -6.22
CA ALA A 72 -3.86 -11.94 -5.27
C ALA A 72 -4.60 -11.30 -4.09
N CYS A 73 -4.09 -10.21 -3.51
CA CYS A 73 -4.81 -9.44 -2.48
C CYS A 73 -6.15 -8.93 -2.98
N ARG A 74 -6.20 -8.36 -4.19
CA ARG A 74 -7.45 -7.91 -4.82
C ARG A 74 -8.48 -9.03 -4.98
N LYS A 75 -8.05 -10.27 -5.25
CA LYS A 75 -8.93 -11.45 -5.33
C LYS A 75 -9.39 -11.98 -3.97
N LEU A 76 -8.58 -11.77 -2.92
CA LEU A 76 -8.91 -12.19 -1.55
C LEU A 76 -9.99 -11.32 -0.94
N LEU A 77 -9.97 -10.01 -1.25
CA LEU A 77 -11.01 -9.06 -0.92
C LEU A 77 -12.04 -9.02 -2.06
N ASN A 78 -13.31 -8.70 -1.79
CA ASN A 78 -14.27 -8.52 -2.88
C ASN A 78 -13.83 -7.29 -3.71
N ASN A 79 -13.98 -7.33 -5.04
CA ASN A 79 -13.55 -6.24 -5.93
C ASN A 79 -14.13 -4.85 -5.57
N SER A 80 -15.21 -4.79 -4.79
CA SER A 80 -15.84 -3.56 -4.31
C SER A 80 -15.26 -3.00 -3.01
N THR A 81 -14.24 -3.62 -2.41
CA THR A 81 -13.65 -3.19 -1.13
C THR A 81 -12.12 -3.02 -1.16
N PHE A 82 -11.46 -3.38 -2.25
CA PHE A 82 -10.01 -3.19 -2.41
C PHE A 82 -9.72 -2.01 -3.35
N ILE A 83 -8.92 -1.05 -2.86
CA ILE A 83 -8.54 0.15 -3.58
C ILE A 83 -7.01 0.19 -3.63
N GLU A 84 -6.46 0.13 -4.83
CA GLU A 84 -5.03 0.21 -5.08
C GLU A 84 -4.62 1.66 -5.35
N VAL A 85 -3.72 2.18 -4.51
CA VAL A 85 -3.17 3.53 -4.65
C VAL A 85 -1.74 3.43 -5.15
N PHE A 86 -1.50 3.82 -6.39
CA PHE A 86 -0.16 3.89 -6.95
C PHE A 86 0.49 5.24 -6.67
N LEU A 87 1.45 5.25 -5.76
CA LEU A 87 2.35 6.39 -5.57
C LEU A 87 3.43 6.36 -6.65
N ASN A 88 3.17 7.00 -7.79
CA ASN A 88 4.12 7.09 -8.89
C ASN A 88 5.17 8.18 -8.61
N VAL A 89 6.08 7.87 -7.70
CA VAL A 89 7.18 8.73 -7.29
C VAL A 89 8.46 8.27 -8.00
N PRO A 90 9.16 9.15 -8.74
CA PRO A 90 10.40 8.79 -9.40
C PRO A 90 11.45 8.27 -8.41
N LEU A 91 12.23 7.28 -8.84
CA LEU A 91 13.22 6.61 -7.98
C LEU A 91 14.24 7.61 -7.42
N GLU A 92 14.68 8.58 -8.23
CA GLU A 92 15.62 9.62 -7.84
C GLU A 92 15.10 10.50 -6.69
N VAL A 93 13.78 10.73 -6.61
CA VAL A 93 13.16 11.46 -5.50
C VAL A 93 13.15 10.60 -4.24
N CYS A 94 12.85 9.31 -4.37
CA CYS A 94 12.90 8.35 -3.27
C CYS A 94 14.33 8.21 -2.71
N GLU A 95 15.33 8.11 -3.59
CA GLU A 95 16.76 8.08 -3.24
C GLU A 95 17.25 9.36 -2.59
N ALA A 96 16.79 10.53 -3.07
CA ALA A 96 17.16 11.81 -2.46
C ALA A 96 16.59 11.97 -1.04
N ARG A 97 15.39 11.42 -0.79
CA ARG A 97 14.74 11.50 0.54
C ARG A 97 15.36 10.54 1.55
N ASP A 98 15.69 9.32 1.12
CA ASP A 98 16.29 8.21 1.88
C ASP A 98 16.24 8.32 3.43
N PRO A 99 15.04 8.37 4.03
CA PRO A 99 14.88 8.73 5.44
C PRO A 99 15.50 7.70 6.40
N LYS A 100 15.78 6.49 5.91
CA LYS A 100 16.36 5.37 6.65
C LYS A 100 17.79 5.02 6.21
N GLY A 101 18.35 5.74 5.23
CA GLY A 101 19.67 5.43 4.70
C GLY A 101 19.75 4.12 3.89
N LEU A 102 18.61 3.51 3.52
CA LEU A 102 18.56 2.20 2.88
C LEU A 102 19.03 2.26 1.43
N TYR A 103 18.72 3.34 0.71
CA TYR A 103 19.23 3.52 -0.64
C TYR A 103 20.74 3.71 -0.63
N LYS A 104 21.28 4.52 0.29
CA LYS A 104 22.72 4.69 0.46
C LYS A 104 23.43 3.37 0.77
N LEU A 105 22.88 2.55 1.67
CA LEU A 105 23.42 1.23 2.01
C LEU A 105 23.38 0.26 0.82
N THR A 106 22.31 0.32 0.02
CA THR A 106 22.16 -0.50 -1.19
C THR A 106 23.15 -0.10 -2.27
N ARG A 107 23.31 1.21 -2.55
CA ARG A 107 24.32 1.74 -3.48
C ARG A 107 25.75 1.36 -3.06
N ALA A 108 26.01 1.26 -1.75
CA ALA A 108 27.25 0.75 -1.18
C ALA A 108 27.36 -0.81 -1.18
N ARG A 109 26.43 -1.53 -1.82
CA ARG A 109 26.36 -3.00 -1.91
C ARG A 109 26.27 -3.72 -0.57
N LYS A 110 25.82 -3.04 0.50
CA LYS A 110 25.63 -3.63 1.84
C LYS A 110 24.27 -4.32 1.99
N ILE A 111 23.29 -3.94 1.16
CA ILE A 111 21.98 -4.57 1.05
C ILE A 111 21.84 -5.06 -0.40
N LYS A 112 21.28 -6.26 -0.58
CA LYS A 112 21.01 -6.85 -1.90
C LYS A 112 19.51 -7.07 -2.06
N GLY A 113 19.02 -7.01 -3.30
CA GLY A 113 17.60 -7.29 -3.60
C GLY A 113 16.67 -6.16 -3.18
N PHE A 114 17.16 -4.92 -3.25
CA PHE A 114 16.36 -3.75 -2.91
C PHE A 114 15.49 -3.33 -4.10
N THR A 115 14.19 -3.19 -3.86
CA THR A 115 13.21 -2.79 -4.87
C THR A 115 13.58 -1.46 -5.53
N GLY A 116 13.55 -1.43 -6.86
CA GLY A 116 13.92 -0.27 -7.67
C GLY A 116 15.41 -0.17 -8.00
N ILE A 117 16.29 -0.96 -7.36
CA ILE A 117 17.71 -1.04 -7.71
C ILE A 117 18.07 -2.43 -8.25
N ASP A 118 17.98 -3.47 -7.41
CA ASP A 118 18.38 -4.85 -7.75
C ASP A 118 17.17 -5.76 -8.04
N ASP A 119 15.97 -5.33 -7.62
CA ASP A 119 14.71 -6.07 -7.73
C ASP A 119 13.66 -5.15 -8.37
N PRO A 120 12.82 -5.61 -9.32
CA PRO A 120 11.93 -4.72 -10.05
C PRO A 120 10.79 -4.20 -9.17
N TYR A 121 10.26 -3.03 -9.54
CA TYR A 121 8.93 -2.60 -9.16
C TYR A 121 8.06 -2.64 -10.42
N GLU A 122 7.04 -3.48 -10.43
CA GLU A 122 6.10 -3.60 -11.54
C GLU A 122 4.94 -2.61 -11.33
N PRO A 123 4.87 -1.49 -12.08
CA PRO A 123 3.81 -0.50 -11.88
C PRO A 123 2.43 -1.13 -12.08
N PRO A 124 1.39 -0.83 -11.28
CA PRO A 124 0.07 -1.40 -11.51
C PRO A 124 -0.50 -1.00 -12.86
N SER A 125 -1.29 -1.90 -13.46
CA SER A 125 -1.96 -1.67 -14.75
C SER A 125 -3.41 -1.20 -14.60
N ASP A 126 -4.03 -1.47 -13.45
CA ASP A 126 -5.46 -1.22 -13.20
C ASP A 126 -5.67 -0.86 -11.72
N CYS A 127 -5.05 0.26 -11.31
CA CYS A 127 -5.21 0.82 -9.98
C CYS A 127 -6.26 1.94 -9.99
N GLU A 128 -7.02 2.04 -8.90
CA GLU A 128 -8.10 3.01 -8.74
C GLU A 128 -7.58 4.45 -8.63
N ILE A 129 -6.40 4.64 -8.03
CA ILE A 129 -5.83 5.97 -7.78
C ILE A 129 -4.36 5.97 -8.20
N VAL A 130 -3.98 6.90 -9.08
CA VAL A 130 -2.57 7.20 -9.39
C VAL A 130 -2.23 8.57 -8.83
N ILE A 131 -1.30 8.60 -7.88
CA ILE A 131 -0.74 9.85 -7.36
C ILE A 131 0.58 10.10 -8.07
N GLN A 132 0.56 11.05 -9.01
CA GLN A 132 1.75 11.43 -9.76
C GLN A 132 2.63 12.37 -8.94
N CYS A 133 3.92 12.07 -8.89
CA CYS A 133 4.95 12.99 -8.43
C CYS A 133 5.98 13.15 -9.55
N LYS A 134 6.53 14.36 -9.71
CA LYS A 134 7.66 14.65 -10.60
C LYS A 134 8.83 15.14 -9.76
N ALA A 135 10.06 14.98 -10.24
CA ALA A 135 11.25 15.35 -9.48
C ALA A 135 11.28 16.83 -9.06
N SER A 136 10.80 17.73 -9.91
CA SER A 136 10.72 19.17 -9.66
C SER A 136 9.42 19.62 -8.97
N ASP A 137 8.42 18.75 -8.91
CA ASP A 137 7.07 19.11 -8.50
C ASP A 137 6.37 17.88 -7.91
N CYS A 138 6.50 17.74 -6.59
CA CYS A 138 5.90 16.66 -5.83
C CYS A 138 4.91 17.28 -4.84
N ALA A 139 3.64 16.89 -4.96
CA ALA A 139 2.61 17.34 -4.04
C ALA A 139 2.99 17.04 -2.58
N THR A 140 2.48 17.86 -1.66
CA THR A 140 2.67 17.60 -0.22
C THR A 140 1.97 16.30 0.18
N PRO A 141 2.44 15.59 1.21
CA PRO A 141 1.75 14.39 1.71
C PRO A 141 0.27 14.62 2.02
N LYS A 142 -0.08 15.81 2.52
CA LYS A 142 -1.46 16.22 2.75
C LYS A 142 -2.27 16.26 1.46
N SER A 143 -1.76 16.94 0.43
CA SER A 143 -2.46 17.02 -0.87
C SER A 143 -2.61 15.65 -1.54
N MET A 144 -1.61 14.76 -1.38
CA MET A 144 -1.71 13.38 -1.84
C MET A 144 -2.80 12.59 -1.07
N ALA A 145 -2.85 12.74 0.25
CA ALA A 145 -3.88 12.12 1.07
C ALA A 145 -5.29 12.67 0.74
N ASP A 146 -5.41 13.97 0.47
CA ASP A 146 -6.66 14.60 0.07
C ASP A 146 -7.21 13.99 -1.23
N GLN A 147 -6.36 13.64 -2.20
CA GLN A 147 -6.79 12.92 -3.41
C GLN A 147 -7.41 11.56 -3.10
N VAL A 148 -6.83 10.81 -2.14
CA VAL A 148 -7.38 9.53 -1.69
C VAL A 148 -8.73 9.75 -0.99
N VAL A 149 -8.81 10.72 -0.08
CA VAL A 149 -10.05 11.05 0.62
C VAL A 149 -11.16 11.47 -0.35
N SER A 150 -10.84 12.30 -1.35
CA SER A 150 -11.79 12.70 -2.39
C SER A 150 -12.33 11.50 -3.17
N TYR A 151 -11.45 10.56 -3.56
CA TYR A 151 -11.89 9.32 -4.21
C TYR A 151 -12.82 8.50 -3.30
N LEU A 152 -12.45 8.34 -2.03
CA LEU A 152 -13.24 7.56 -1.07
C LEU A 152 -14.64 8.17 -0.85
N LYS A 153 -14.74 9.50 -0.76
CA LYS A 153 -16.03 10.21 -0.67
C LYS A 153 -16.86 10.03 -1.95
N ALA A 154 -16.26 10.26 -3.11
CA ALA A 154 -16.95 10.15 -4.40
C ALA A 154 -17.54 8.75 -4.67
N ASN A 155 -16.92 7.71 -4.11
CA ASN A 155 -17.35 6.32 -4.25
C ASN A 155 -18.15 5.80 -3.02
N GLY A 156 -18.53 6.68 -2.10
CA GLY A 156 -19.39 6.33 -0.96
C GLY A 156 -18.72 5.47 0.12
N PHE A 157 -17.38 5.43 0.18
CA PHE A 157 -16.63 4.79 1.26
C PHE A 157 -16.51 5.69 2.50
N LEU A 158 -16.58 7.01 2.32
CA LEU A 158 -16.61 8.01 3.39
C LEU A 158 -17.83 8.92 3.22
N GLN A 159 -18.46 9.31 4.33
CA GLN A 159 -19.48 10.36 4.36
C GLN A 159 -18.90 11.65 4.97
N ASP A 160 -19.59 12.77 4.75
CA ASP A 160 -19.22 14.09 5.29
C ASP A 160 -19.43 14.21 6.80
#